data_AF-A0A6A7A8N7-F1
#
_entry.id   AF-A0A6A7A8N7-F1
#
_cell.length_a   1.000
_cell.length_b   1.000
_cell.length_c   1.000
_cell.angle_alpha   90.00
_cell.angle_beta   90.00
_cell.angle_gamma   90.00
#
_symmetry.space_group_name_H-M   'P 1'
#
loop_
_entity.id
_entity.type
_entity.pdbx_description
1 polymer ?
#
loop_
_entity_poly.entity_id
_entity_poly.type
_entity_poly.pdbx_seq_one_letter_code
_entity_poly.pdbx_strand_id
1 'polypeptide(L)'
;MTLNRVLRPNLSRATRLTRYGRTLSTFTDGERYWKDTPWKDVPTEEFNSYRWQLRHTVVGKEKLQRFLGEALPDTVGASKDPLLQGILRREDFIDDAVAAFKLAPMAIRLTPHILSRVDWRNPLDDPIRKQFIPLASAIIPDNENATLDSLHEEADSPVPGLVHRYPGRALFLATSICPVYCRFCTRSYAVGEKTETVDKRPQKPSRKRWEVVFQYIESHPELQDIVVSGGDAYYLQPEDLREIGERLLGMDNIQRIRFASKGLAVAPGRIQKGDPWTETLIHLSKQGRDQGKQVCLHTHINHTREITWVTKNAANYLFKHGVIVRNQSVLLKGVNNSYKELSNLIKTLSAINIQPYYVYQCDMVQGVEDLRTPMKEIIELDKHIRGTLSGFMMPSFVVDLPGGGGKRLVSTYEPDSTDLEAGVYRYRAPGLDGEKGEMLYTYFDPKPVKEAELSMLRQQKAEALRSGQTLEQIQATFFNPSHRNSATEVPLEAISQDAGLMQNTHAAESAQESGRKHVDSHTSIGARFSNEWLNDDEVNHNQLAASH
;
A
#
# COMPACT_ATOMS: atom_id res chain seq x y z
N MET A 1 72.36 -20.04 -1.41
CA MET A 1 71.77 -18.80 -0.85
C MET A 1 71.38 -17.89 -2.01
N THR A 2 70.36 -17.05 -1.80
CA THR A 2 69.77 -16.03 -2.72
C THR A 2 69.06 -16.59 -3.97
N LEU A 3 67.71 -16.63 -3.99
CA LEU A 3 66.69 -15.58 -4.15
C LEU A 3 66.26 -15.45 -5.63
N ASN A 4 65.09 -16.01 -5.96
CA ASN A 4 64.30 -15.57 -7.11
C ASN A 4 62.85 -15.32 -6.65
N ARG A 5 62.47 -14.05 -6.78
CA ARG A 5 61.17 -13.47 -6.44
C ARG A 5 60.22 -13.68 -7.62
N VAL A 6 59.08 -14.33 -7.39
CA VAL A 6 57.90 -14.20 -8.27
C VAL A 6 56.73 -13.78 -7.39
N LEU A 7 56.20 -12.59 -7.68
CA LEU A 7 55.00 -12.02 -7.08
C LEU A 7 53.77 -12.83 -7.52
N ARG A 8 52.97 -13.32 -6.55
CA ARG A 8 51.59 -13.75 -6.78
C ARG A 8 50.65 -12.76 -6.08
N PRO A 9 49.58 -12.27 -6.73
CA PRO A 9 48.61 -11.41 -6.09
C PRO A 9 47.64 -12.20 -5.20
N ASN A 10 47.27 -11.57 -4.08
CA ASN A 10 46.35 -12.06 -3.07
C ASN A 10 45.00 -12.51 -3.64
N LEU A 11 44.70 -13.80 -3.49
CA LEU A 11 43.35 -14.35 -3.58
C LEU A 11 42.80 -14.55 -2.16
N SER A 12 41.92 -13.66 -1.72
CA SER A 12 40.96 -13.97 -0.65
C SER A 12 39.58 -13.38 -0.97
N ARG A 13 39.01 -13.84 -2.10
CA ARG A 13 37.61 -13.56 -2.46
C ARG A 13 36.69 -14.72 -2.08
N ALA A 14 36.83 -15.24 -0.86
CA ALA A 14 36.09 -16.40 -0.38
C ALA A 14 35.56 -16.18 1.05
N THR A 15 34.84 -15.07 1.32
CA THR A 15 34.06 -14.96 2.58
C THR A 15 32.91 -13.94 2.57
N ARG A 16 32.19 -13.75 1.46
CA ARG A 16 30.96 -12.90 1.43
C ARG A 16 29.72 -13.57 0.82
N LEU A 17 29.53 -14.87 1.04
CA LEU A 17 28.32 -15.58 0.58
C LEU A 17 27.35 -16.06 1.68
N THR A 18 27.56 -15.72 2.95
CA THR A 18 26.76 -16.28 4.06
C THR A 18 25.83 -15.30 4.79
N ARG A 19 25.37 -14.23 4.13
CA ARG A 19 24.23 -13.42 4.63
C ARG A 19 22.93 -13.55 3.83
N TYR A 20 22.96 -14.21 2.67
CA TYR A 20 21.77 -14.47 1.85
C TYR A 20 20.83 -15.56 2.42
N GLY A 21 21.30 -16.36 3.40
CA GLY A 21 20.56 -17.53 3.89
C GLY A 21 19.50 -17.27 4.97
N ARG A 22 19.36 -16.06 5.52
CA ARG A 22 18.40 -15.80 6.62
C ARG A 22 17.01 -15.33 6.17
N THR A 23 16.85 -14.77 4.99
CA THR A 23 15.53 -14.31 4.47
C THR A 23 14.66 -15.43 3.92
N LEU A 24 15.20 -16.64 3.76
CA LEU A 24 14.46 -17.83 3.34
C LEU A 24 14.15 -18.80 4.52
N SER A 25 14.48 -18.46 5.77
CA SER A 25 14.36 -19.43 6.88
C SER A 25 12.91 -19.72 7.31
N THR A 26 11.90 -19.02 6.77
CA THR A 26 10.46 -19.30 6.98
C THR A 26 9.87 -20.27 5.93
N PHE A 27 10.71 -20.82 5.03
CA PHE A 27 10.32 -21.81 4.02
C PHE A 27 10.55 -23.25 4.45
N THR A 28 10.83 -23.51 5.72
CA THR A 28 10.90 -24.87 6.23
C THR A 28 9.49 -25.45 6.23
N ASP A 29 9.26 -26.43 5.34
CA ASP A 29 7.95 -27.03 5.17
C ASP A 29 7.46 -27.65 6.49
N GLY A 30 6.20 -27.36 6.84
CA GLY A 30 5.55 -27.93 8.02
C GLY A 30 5.80 -27.19 9.35
N GLU A 31 6.60 -26.12 9.39
CA GLU A 31 6.74 -25.33 10.62
C GLU A 31 5.39 -24.68 11.01
N ARG A 32 4.94 -24.92 12.24
CA ARG A 32 3.76 -24.27 12.81
C ARG A 32 4.09 -22.85 13.25
N TYR A 33 3.99 -21.92 12.31
CA TYR A 33 4.09 -20.48 12.61
C TYR A 33 2.95 -19.95 13.50
N TRP A 34 1.95 -20.80 13.71
CA TRP A 34 0.90 -20.82 14.72
C TRP A 34 1.15 -20.63 16.20
N LYS A 35 2.35 -21.06 16.61
CA LYS A 35 2.60 -21.63 17.94
C LYS A 35 2.51 -20.63 19.09
N ASP A 36 2.65 -19.35 18.76
CA ASP A 36 2.63 -18.24 19.72
C ASP A 36 1.27 -17.50 19.69
N THR A 37 0.20 -18.19 19.27
CA THR A 37 -1.16 -17.65 19.21
C THR A 37 -2.14 -18.53 19.99
N PRO A 38 -3.39 -18.09 20.21
CA PRO A 38 -4.43 -18.92 20.81
C PRO A 38 -4.71 -20.23 20.05
N TRP A 39 -4.27 -20.36 18.80
CA TRP A 39 -4.45 -21.56 17.98
C TRP A 39 -3.30 -22.56 18.04
N LYS A 40 -2.34 -22.40 18.95
CA LYS A 40 -1.12 -23.24 19.05
C LYS A 40 -1.36 -24.76 18.99
N ASP A 41 -2.51 -25.22 19.49
CA ASP A 41 -2.88 -26.63 19.57
C ASP A 41 -3.63 -27.13 18.31
N VAL A 42 -4.00 -26.23 17.39
CA VAL A 42 -4.71 -26.59 16.15
C VAL A 42 -3.78 -27.36 15.21
N PRO A 43 -4.18 -28.56 14.73
CA PRO A 43 -3.39 -29.34 13.77
C PRO A 43 -3.14 -28.59 12.45
N THR A 44 -2.00 -28.88 11.80
CA THR A 44 -1.59 -28.22 10.55
C THR A 44 -2.63 -28.30 9.44
N GLU A 45 -3.24 -29.46 9.23
CA GLU A 45 -4.27 -29.66 8.21
C GLU A 45 -5.51 -28.79 8.49
N GLU A 46 -5.96 -28.78 9.75
CA GLU A 46 -7.11 -27.99 10.16
C GLU A 46 -6.82 -26.49 10.07
N PHE A 47 -5.68 -26.03 10.57
CA PHE A 47 -5.29 -24.62 10.49
C PHE A 47 -5.20 -24.16 9.02
N ASN A 48 -4.63 -24.97 8.13
CA ASN A 48 -4.52 -24.61 6.72
C ASN A 48 -5.84 -24.69 5.95
N SER A 49 -6.88 -25.33 6.49
CA SER A 49 -8.19 -25.38 5.84
C SER A 49 -8.79 -23.98 5.67
N TYR A 50 -9.11 -23.60 4.43
CA TYR A 50 -9.77 -22.32 4.15
C TYR A 50 -11.10 -22.16 4.90
N ARG A 51 -11.88 -23.25 4.97
CA ARG A 51 -13.14 -23.27 5.74
C ARG A 51 -12.90 -23.02 7.23
N TRP A 52 -11.85 -23.60 7.80
CA TRP A 52 -11.49 -23.35 9.19
C TRP A 52 -11.06 -21.90 9.41
N GLN A 53 -10.23 -21.35 8.52
CA GLN A 53 -9.79 -19.94 8.56
C GLN A 53 -10.99 -18.98 8.55
N LEU A 54 -11.99 -19.23 7.69
CA LEU A 54 -13.20 -18.41 7.64
C LEU A 54 -14.06 -18.50 8.92
N ARG A 55 -14.23 -19.70 9.48
CA ARG A 55 -15.00 -19.89 10.73
C ARG A 55 -14.37 -19.17 11.93
N HIS A 56 -13.05 -19.10 11.97
CA HIS A 56 -12.29 -18.50 13.08
C HIS A 56 -11.78 -17.10 12.76
N THR A 57 -12.31 -16.47 11.70
CA THR A 57 -12.00 -15.07 11.37
C THR A 57 -12.44 -14.16 12.52
N VAL A 58 -11.53 -13.31 12.99
CA VAL A 58 -11.76 -12.27 13.99
C VAL A 58 -12.44 -11.09 13.29
N VAL A 59 -13.70 -10.83 13.66
CA VAL A 59 -14.54 -9.78 13.05
C VAL A 59 -15.09 -8.89 14.15
N GLY A 60 -14.96 -7.57 13.96
CA GLY A 60 -15.52 -6.59 14.88
C GLY A 60 -14.75 -6.44 16.20
N LYS A 61 -15.25 -5.56 17.05
CA LYS A 61 -14.60 -5.10 18.28
C LYS A 61 -14.47 -6.22 19.31
N GLU A 62 -15.55 -6.93 19.60
CA GLU A 62 -15.61 -7.90 20.71
C GLU A 62 -14.69 -9.09 20.47
N LYS A 63 -14.65 -9.59 19.22
CA LYS A 63 -13.74 -10.69 18.86
C LYS A 63 -12.30 -10.25 18.83
N LEU A 64 -12.00 -9.03 18.38
CA LEU A 64 -10.64 -8.49 18.40
C LEU A 64 -10.15 -8.35 19.84
N GLN A 65 -10.95 -7.75 20.72
CA GLN A 65 -10.60 -7.59 22.12
C GLN A 65 -10.31 -8.93 22.80
N ARG A 66 -11.16 -9.95 22.57
CA ARG A 66 -10.93 -11.31 23.08
C ARG A 66 -9.61 -11.88 22.58
N PHE A 67 -9.39 -11.84 21.27
CA PHE A 67 -8.17 -12.35 20.68
C PHE A 67 -6.92 -11.66 21.25
N LEU A 68 -6.93 -10.32 21.35
CA LEU A 68 -5.81 -9.56 21.90
C LEU A 68 -5.57 -9.89 23.38
N GLY A 69 -6.63 -10.10 24.17
CA GLY A 69 -6.54 -10.54 25.56
C GLY A 69 -5.80 -11.87 25.73
N GLU A 70 -5.95 -12.78 24.77
CA GLU A 70 -5.29 -14.08 24.77
C GLU A 70 -3.89 -14.06 24.13
N ALA A 71 -3.67 -13.22 23.11
CA ALA A 71 -2.45 -13.22 22.29
C ALA A 71 -1.34 -12.32 22.83
N LEU A 72 -1.68 -11.21 23.48
CA LEU A 72 -0.68 -10.25 23.98
C LEU A 72 -0.04 -10.70 25.29
N PRO A 73 1.28 -10.47 25.49
CA PRO A 73 1.91 -10.55 26.81
C PRO A 73 1.43 -9.41 27.73
N ASP A 74 1.67 -9.53 29.04
CA ASP A 74 1.26 -8.51 30.04
C ASP A 74 1.87 -7.12 29.75
N THR A 75 3.12 -7.11 29.27
CA THR A 75 3.84 -5.91 28.86
C THR A 75 4.13 -5.96 27.38
N VAL A 76 3.86 -4.86 26.68
CA VAL A 76 4.25 -4.72 25.26
C VAL A 76 5.61 -4.02 25.16
N GLY A 77 6.43 -4.44 24.18
CA GLY A 77 7.72 -3.81 23.93
C GLY A 77 7.57 -2.34 23.52
N ALA A 78 8.52 -1.49 23.94
CA ALA A 78 8.51 -0.07 23.59
C ALA A 78 8.59 0.14 22.07
N SER A 79 7.81 1.10 21.57
CA SER A 79 7.81 1.49 20.16
C SER A 79 8.91 2.49 19.84
N LYS A 80 9.43 2.42 18.62
CA LYS A 80 10.25 3.49 18.02
C LYS A 80 9.41 4.69 17.59
N ASP A 81 8.12 4.50 17.40
CA ASP A 81 7.18 5.56 17.10
C ASP A 81 6.88 6.38 18.37
N PRO A 82 7.22 7.68 18.41
CA PRO A 82 6.92 8.55 19.55
C PRO A 82 5.42 8.55 19.92
N LEU A 83 4.53 8.37 18.94
CA LEU A 83 3.09 8.32 19.17
C LEU A 83 2.64 7.11 20.00
N LEU A 84 3.43 6.05 20.03
CA LEU A 84 3.08 4.78 20.65
C LEU A 84 3.86 4.50 21.94
N GLN A 85 4.72 5.42 22.39
CA GLN A 85 5.56 5.23 23.58
C GLN A 85 4.76 5.11 24.88
N GLY A 86 3.53 5.63 24.92
CA GLY A 86 2.64 5.53 26.08
C GLY A 86 1.95 4.17 26.24
N ILE A 87 2.04 3.29 25.25
CA ILE A 87 1.40 1.96 25.30
C ILE A 87 2.43 0.97 25.84
N LEU A 88 2.28 0.57 27.11
CA LEU A 88 3.28 -0.26 27.81
C LEU A 88 2.72 -1.60 28.28
N ARG A 89 1.41 -1.69 28.52
CA ARG A 89 0.72 -2.88 29.01
C ARG A 89 -0.24 -3.44 27.97
N ARG A 90 -0.63 -4.71 28.15
CA ARG A 90 -1.67 -5.37 27.37
C ARG A 90 -2.93 -4.50 27.30
N GLU A 91 -3.40 -4.01 28.44
CA GLU A 91 -4.64 -3.26 28.54
C GLU A 91 -4.54 -1.93 27.79
N ASP A 92 -3.39 -1.23 27.89
CA ASP A 92 -3.15 0.01 27.13
C ASP A 92 -3.28 -0.23 25.61
N PHE A 93 -2.75 -1.35 25.11
CA PHE A 93 -2.83 -1.71 23.68
C PHE A 93 -4.27 -2.05 23.28
N ILE A 94 -4.97 -2.83 24.09
CA ILE A 94 -6.35 -3.25 23.81
C ILE A 94 -7.26 -2.02 23.77
N ASP A 95 -7.13 -1.13 24.75
CA ASP A 95 -7.94 0.08 24.85
C ASP A 95 -7.69 1.00 23.65
N ASP A 96 -6.43 1.18 23.23
CA ASP A 96 -6.08 2.00 22.07
C ASP A 96 -6.55 1.39 20.75
N ALA A 97 -6.48 0.06 20.60
CA ALA A 97 -7.01 -0.66 19.43
C ALA A 97 -8.54 -0.62 19.38
N VAL A 98 -9.21 -0.70 20.52
CA VAL A 98 -10.67 -0.57 20.62
C VAL A 98 -11.12 0.86 20.34
N ALA A 99 -10.41 1.86 20.87
CA ALA A 99 -10.67 3.27 20.59
C ALA A 99 -10.59 3.59 19.09
N ALA A 100 -9.70 2.89 18.37
CA ALA A 100 -9.51 3.10 16.94
C ALA A 100 -10.74 2.76 16.09
N PHE A 101 -11.69 1.96 16.57
CA PHE A 101 -12.95 1.67 15.85
C PHE A 101 -13.80 2.92 15.61
N LYS A 102 -13.67 3.94 16.47
CA LYS A 102 -14.36 5.22 16.32
C LYS A 102 -13.72 6.14 15.27
N LEU A 103 -12.51 5.79 14.83
CA LEU A 103 -11.66 6.64 13.99
C LEU A 103 -11.37 6.01 12.62
N ALA A 104 -11.28 4.68 12.56
CA ALA A 104 -10.84 3.97 11.35
C ALA A 104 -11.98 3.82 10.33
N PRO A 105 -11.78 4.26 9.06
CA PRO A 105 -12.75 4.06 7.97
C PRO A 105 -13.03 2.59 7.62
N MET A 106 -12.09 1.71 7.93
CA MET A 106 -12.16 0.30 7.57
C MET A 106 -12.54 -0.58 8.76
N ALA A 107 -13.50 -1.47 8.55
CA ALA A 107 -13.93 -2.46 9.53
C ALA A 107 -12.84 -3.51 9.77
N ILE A 108 -12.87 -4.18 10.93
CA ILE A 108 -11.94 -5.26 11.26
C ILE A 108 -12.48 -6.62 10.84
N ARG A 109 -11.67 -7.31 10.03
CA ARG A 109 -11.84 -8.71 9.64
C ARG A 109 -10.46 -9.32 9.40
N LEU A 110 -10.06 -10.30 10.21
CA LEU A 110 -8.70 -10.84 10.21
C LEU A 110 -8.71 -12.36 10.32
N THR A 111 -8.03 -13.04 9.39
CA THR A 111 -7.90 -14.49 9.41
C THR A 111 -6.93 -14.94 10.50
N PRO A 112 -7.11 -16.14 11.08
CA PRO A 112 -6.10 -16.73 11.96
C PRO A 112 -4.71 -16.77 11.34
N HIS A 113 -4.61 -17.04 10.04
CA HIS A 113 -3.36 -17.05 9.28
C HIS A 113 -2.60 -15.74 9.45
N ILE A 114 -3.22 -14.58 9.16
CA ILE A 114 -2.52 -13.29 9.21
C ILE A 114 -2.21 -12.86 10.65
N LEU A 115 -3.10 -13.15 11.60
CA LEU A 115 -2.88 -12.90 13.03
C LEU A 115 -1.71 -13.72 13.59
N SER A 116 -1.46 -14.91 13.01
CA SER A 116 -0.29 -15.74 13.31
C SER A 116 1.00 -15.27 12.65
N ARG A 117 0.97 -14.18 11.86
CA ARG A 117 2.16 -13.55 11.28
C ARG A 117 2.61 -12.32 12.05
N VAL A 118 1.81 -11.83 12.99
CA VAL A 118 2.16 -10.71 13.88
C VAL A 118 3.09 -11.21 14.99
N ASP A 119 4.11 -10.42 15.35
CA ASP A 119 4.96 -10.68 16.51
C ASP A 119 4.31 -10.01 17.73
N TRP A 120 3.49 -10.77 18.45
CA TRP A 120 2.74 -10.26 19.60
C TRP A 120 3.62 -9.86 20.78
N ARG A 121 4.93 -10.15 20.76
CA ARG A 121 5.90 -9.64 21.74
C ARG A 121 6.39 -8.23 21.43
N ASN A 122 6.32 -7.82 20.16
CA ASN A 122 6.63 -6.47 19.72
C ASN A 122 5.56 -5.92 18.76
N PRO A 123 4.29 -5.83 19.21
CA PRO A 123 3.17 -5.58 18.32
C PRO A 123 3.13 -4.13 17.81
N LEU A 124 3.62 -3.16 18.58
CA LEU A 124 3.56 -1.73 18.22
C LEU A 124 4.30 -1.43 16.92
N ASP A 125 5.48 -2.01 16.74
CA ASP A 125 6.29 -1.84 15.53
C ASP A 125 6.15 -2.97 14.51
N ASP A 126 5.25 -3.91 14.74
CA ASP A 126 5.06 -5.05 13.85
C ASP A 126 4.49 -4.63 12.47
N PRO A 127 5.19 -4.96 11.36
CA PRO A 127 4.78 -4.54 10.01
C PRO A 127 3.52 -5.25 9.52
N ILE A 128 3.16 -6.41 10.07
CA ILE A 128 1.90 -7.08 9.76
C ILE A 128 0.77 -6.38 10.51
N ARG A 129 0.90 -6.16 11.82
CA ARG A 129 -0.12 -5.43 12.60
C ARG A 129 -0.42 -4.06 11.98
N LYS A 130 0.60 -3.28 11.60
CA LYS A 130 0.45 -1.96 10.97
C LYS A 130 -0.49 -1.96 9.75
N GLN A 131 -0.56 -3.05 9.00
CA GLN A 131 -1.42 -3.16 7.83
C GLN A 131 -2.91 -3.40 8.15
N PHE A 132 -3.23 -3.86 9.36
CA PHE A 132 -4.52 -4.49 9.65
C PHE A 132 -5.21 -3.96 10.92
N ILE A 133 -4.48 -3.76 12.00
CA ILE A 133 -5.05 -3.32 13.29
C ILE A 133 -4.65 -1.85 13.51
N PRO A 134 -5.60 -0.91 13.40
CA PRO A 134 -5.36 0.50 13.72
C PRO A 134 -5.11 0.65 15.23
N LEU A 135 -4.35 1.68 15.57
CA LEU A 135 -4.13 2.15 16.94
C LEU A 135 -4.55 3.61 16.96
N ALA A 136 -5.46 3.98 17.87
CA ALA A 136 -6.02 5.34 17.93
C ALA A 136 -4.94 6.40 18.11
N SER A 137 -3.90 6.06 18.88
CA SER A 137 -2.73 6.91 19.11
C SER A 137 -1.87 7.11 17.86
N ALA A 138 -1.83 6.14 16.93
CA ALA A 138 -1.06 6.25 15.69
C ALA A 138 -1.75 7.08 14.60
N ILE A 139 -3.09 7.15 14.61
CA ILE A 139 -3.84 7.88 13.58
C ILE A 139 -3.51 9.37 13.68
N ILE A 140 -3.01 9.98 12.61
CA ILE A 140 -2.74 11.43 12.53
C ILE A 140 -3.76 12.11 11.62
N PRO A 141 -3.87 13.45 11.63
CA PRO A 141 -4.76 14.17 10.72
C PRO A 141 -4.37 13.90 9.27
N ASP A 142 -5.37 13.68 8.42
CA ASP A 142 -5.15 13.50 6.99
C ASP A 142 -4.79 14.82 6.31
N ASN A 143 -4.13 14.73 5.14
CA ASN A 143 -4.02 15.87 4.24
C ASN A 143 -5.42 16.37 3.85
N GLU A 144 -5.61 17.68 3.73
CA GLU A 144 -6.89 18.31 3.37
C GLU A 144 -7.45 17.86 1.99
N ASN A 145 -6.58 17.33 1.13
CA ASN A 145 -6.94 16.80 -0.19
C ASN A 145 -7.20 15.27 -0.17
N ALA A 146 -7.10 14.61 0.98
CA ALA A 146 -7.41 13.19 1.10
C ALA A 146 -8.93 12.96 1.15
N THR A 147 -9.42 12.02 0.35
CA THR A 147 -10.85 11.70 0.25
C THR A 147 -11.08 10.21 0.30
N LEU A 148 -12.31 9.77 0.62
CA LEU A 148 -12.63 8.34 0.63
C LEU A 148 -12.48 7.69 -0.74
N ASP A 149 -12.90 8.37 -1.82
CA ASP A 149 -12.70 7.96 -3.21
C ASP A 149 -11.68 8.86 -3.91
N SER A 150 -10.43 8.78 -3.44
CA SER A 150 -9.34 9.60 -4.00
C SER A 150 -9.08 9.33 -5.49
N LEU A 151 -9.43 8.15 -5.98
CA LEU A 151 -9.17 7.72 -7.34
C LEU A 151 -10.34 8.00 -8.30
N HIS A 152 -11.43 8.60 -7.84
CA HIS A 152 -12.65 8.83 -8.64
C HIS A 152 -13.22 7.54 -9.26
N GLU A 153 -13.18 6.42 -8.54
CA GLU A 153 -13.75 5.17 -9.03
C GLU A 153 -15.28 5.25 -9.15
N GLU A 154 -15.99 5.99 -8.28
CA GLU A 154 -17.43 6.18 -8.39
C GLU A 154 -17.79 7.04 -9.62
N ALA A 155 -17.05 8.12 -9.86
CA ALA A 155 -17.27 9.00 -11.02
C ALA A 155 -16.89 8.33 -12.35
N ASP A 156 -15.93 7.41 -12.33
CA ASP A 156 -15.48 6.64 -13.49
C ASP A 156 -16.32 5.36 -13.72
N SER A 157 -17.50 5.26 -13.09
CA SER A 157 -18.36 4.07 -13.14
C SER A 157 -19.55 4.26 -14.09
N PRO A 158 -19.44 3.97 -15.41
CA PRO A 158 -20.54 4.14 -16.36
C PRO A 158 -21.76 3.25 -16.05
N VAL A 159 -21.54 2.11 -15.42
CA VAL A 159 -22.59 1.24 -14.87
C VAL A 159 -22.21 0.77 -13.47
N PRO A 160 -23.19 0.44 -12.59
CA PRO A 160 -22.89 0.03 -11.21
C PRO A 160 -21.95 -1.17 -11.10
N GLY A 161 -20.75 -0.92 -10.56
CA GLY A 161 -19.75 -1.96 -10.32
C GLY A 161 -18.81 -2.22 -11.49
N LEU A 162 -18.76 -1.34 -12.49
CA LEU A 162 -17.71 -1.34 -13.51
C LEU A 162 -17.09 0.04 -13.59
N VAL A 163 -15.79 0.14 -13.28
CA VAL A 163 -15.01 1.36 -13.42
C VAL A 163 -14.28 1.33 -14.77
N HIS A 164 -14.59 2.26 -15.66
CA HIS A 164 -13.99 2.37 -16.99
C HIS A 164 -13.24 3.70 -17.12
N ARG A 165 -12.00 3.72 -16.63
CA ARG A 165 -11.12 4.90 -16.65
C ARG A 165 -10.27 4.99 -17.90
N TYR A 166 -9.79 3.86 -18.39
CA TYR A 166 -8.77 3.80 -19.43
C TYR A 166 -9.37 3.26 -20.74
N PRO A 167 -8.89 3.70 -21.91
CA PRO A 167 -9.54 3.40 -23.19
C PRO A 167 -9.81 1.91 -23.44
N GLY A 168 -8.86 1.03 -23.11
CA GLY A 168 -8.96 -0.40 -23.43
C GLY A 168 -9.13 -1.34 -22.24
N ARG A 169 -9.44 -0.83 -21.04
CA ARG A 169 -9.52 -1.67 -19.84
C ARG A 169 -10.49 -1.15 -18.78
N ALA A 170 -11.17 -2.08 -18.12
CA ALA A 170 -12.11 -1.78 -17.06
C ALA A 170 -11.89 -2.64 -15.81
N LEU A 171 -12.37 -2.15 -14.68
CA LEU A 171 -12.33 -2.81 -13.37
C LEU A 171 -13.75 -3.21 -12.98
N PHE A 172 -13.99 -4.51 -12.93
CA PHE A 172 -15.25 -5.11 -12.53
C PHE A 172 -15.25 -5.42 -11.02
N LEU A 173 -16.05 -4.67 -10.26
CA LEU A 173 -16.28 -4.84 -8.83
C LEU A 173 -17.32 -5.96 -8.59
N ALA A 174 -16.87 -7.21 -8.62
CA ALA A 174 -17.74 -8.39 -8.54
C ALA A 174 -18.29 -8.64 -7.13
N THR A 175 -17.54 -8.30 -6.08
CA THR A 175 -17.89 -8.49 -4.67
C THR A 175 -17.47 -7.30 -3.82
N SER A 176 -17.99 -7.18 -2.60
CA SER A 176 -17.60 -6.14 -1.62
C SER A 176 -17.02 -6.72 -0.32
N ILE A 177 -16.69 -8.02 -0.30
CA ILE A 177 -16.14 -8.72 0.87
C ILE A 177 -14.74 -9.23 0.55
N CYS A 178 -13.88 -9.20 1.57
CA CYS A 178 -12.52 -9.72 1.52
C CYS A 178 -12.31 -10.79 2.60
N PRO A 179 -11.36 -11.73 2.44
CA PRO A 179 -10.93 -12.60 3.54
C PRO A 179 -10.42 -11.80 4.75
N VAL A 180 -9.71 -10.70 4.49
CA VAL A 180 -9.29 -9.72 5.51
C VAL A 180 -9.49 -8.30 5.01
N TYR A 181 -9.63 -7.36 5.93
CA TYR A 181 -9.69 -5.94 5.60
C TYR A 181 -8.37 -5.23 5.92
N CYS A 182 -7.74 -4.68 4.89
CA CYS A 182 -6.52 -3.87 5.02
C CYS A 182 -6.91 -2.47 5.50
N ARG A 183 -6.15 -1.90 6.44
CA ARG A 183 -6.43 -0.56 6.95
C ARG A 183 -6.34 0.50 5.85
N PHE A 184 -5.42 0.32 4.90
CA PHE A 184 -5.18 1.16 3.73
C PHE A 184 -6.02 0.76 2.51
N CYS A 185 -7.22 0.20 2.72
CA CYS A 185 -8.10 -0.16 1.62
C CYS A 185 -8.57 1.08 0.86
N THR A 186 -8.20 1.16 -0.42
CA THR A 186 -8.58 2.27 -1.33
C THR A 186 -10.08 2.36 -1.58
N ARG A 187 -10.82 1.28 -1.27
CA ARG A 187 -12.28 1.17 -1.40
C ARG A 187 -12.97 1.05 -0.05
N SER A 188 -12.42 1.66 1.00
CA SER A 188 -13.04 1.65 2.34
C SER A 188 -14.48 2.19 2.33
N TYR A 189 -14.84 3.04 1.35
CA TYR A 189 -16.20 3.54 1.10
C TYR A 189 -17.21 2.49 0.61
N ALA A 190 -16.76 1.36 0.05
CA ALA A 190 -17.63 0.34 -0.55
C ALA A 190 -17.38 -1.08 -0.03
N VAL A 191 -16.21 -1.37 0.53
CA VAL A 191 -15.82 -2.71 0.97
C VAL A 191 -16.11 -2.89 2.46
N GLY A 192 -16.71 -4.03 2.80
CA GLY A 192 -17.00 -4.45 4.17
C GLY A 192 -18.21 -3.78 4.82
N GLU A 193 -18.34 -4.02 6.13
CA GLU A 193 -19.45 -3.50 6.93
C GLU A 193 -19.28 -2.02 7.25
N LYS A 194 -20.41 -1.35 7.54
CA LYS A 194 -20.48 0.03 8.01
C LYS A 194 -19.57 0.23 9.22
N THR A 195 -18.91 1.40 9.27
CA THR A 195 -18.10 1.82 10.43
C THR A 195 -18.74 3.05 11.07
N GLU A 196 -18.20 3.52 12.20
CA GLU A 196 -18.67 4.75 12.84
C GLU A 196 -18.36 5.99 12.01
N THR A 197 -17.38 5.93 11.09
CA THR A 197 -16.93 7.07 10.28
C THR A 197 -17.38 7.01 8.83
N VAL A 198 -17.81 5.84 8.33
CA VAL A 198 -18.18 5.67 6.92
C VAL A 198 -19.43 4.82 6.78
N ASP A 199 -20.45 5.39 6.16
CA ASP A 199 -21.60 4.65 5.65
C ASP A 199 -21.27 4.05 4.27
N LYS A 200 -21.23 2.72 4.21
CA LYS A 200 -20.71 2.02 3.04
C LYS A 200 -21.80 1.64 2.06
N ARG A 201 -21.46 1.67 0.77
CA ARG A 201 -22.35 1.28 -0.33
C ARG A 201 -21.88 -0.04 -0.97
N PRO A 202 -22.08 -1.21 -0.31
CA PRO A 202 -21.49 -2.47 -0.76
C PRO A 202 -22.09 -3.01 -2.05
N GLN A 203 -21.23 -3.25 -3.03
CA GLN A 203 -21.56 -3.92 -4.28
C GLN A 203 -21.57 -5.45 -4.10
N LYS A 204 -22.66 -6.00 -3.56
CA LYS A 204 -22.80 -7.45 -3.33
C LYS A 204 -22.85 -8.23 -4.67
N PRO A 205 -22.39 -9.50 -4.69
CA PRO A 205 -22.59 -10.39 -5.83
C PRO A 205 -24.06 -10.45 -6.23
N SER A 206 -24.36 -10.21 -7.52
CA SER A 206 -25.72 -10.23 -8.06
C SER A 206 -25.65 -10.46 -9.55
N ARG A 207 -26.22 -11.58 -10.02
CA ARG A 207 -26.27 -11.91 -11.44
C ARG A 207 -26.91 -10.81 -12.28
N LYS A 208 -28.00 -10.21 -11.79
CA LYS A 208 -28.67 -9.09 -12.46
C LYS A 208 -27.73 -7.89 -12.63
N ARG A 209 -26.90 -7.59 -11.63
CA ARG A 209 -25.92 -6.50 -11.70
C ARG A 209 -24.78 -6.85 -12.64
N TRP A 210 -24.26 -8.07 -12.56
CA TRP A 210 -23.19 -8.55 -13.43
C TRP A 210 -23.61 -8.58 -14.89
N GLU A 211 -24.85 -8.91 -15.18
CA GLU A 211 -25.38 -8.87 -16.55
C GLU A 211 -25.33 -7.46 -17.15
N VAL A 212 -25.64 -6.41 -16.38
CA VAL A 212 -25.48 -5.02 -16.83
C VAL A 212 -24.01 -4.70 -17.13
N VAL A 213 -23.09 -5.23 -16.32
CA VAL A 213 -21.64 -5.08 -16.56
C VAL A 213 -21.21 -5.82 -17.83
N PHE A 214 -21.67 -7.05 -18.06
CA PHE A 214 -21.35 -7.81 -19.26
C PHE A 214 -21.90 -7.12 -20.52
N GLN A 215 -23.15 -6.65 -20.49
CA GLN A 215 -23.74 -5.90 -21.60
C GLN A 215 -22.93 -4.66 -21.96
N TYR A 216 -22.45 -3.91 -20.96
CA TYR A 216 -21.55 -2.79 -21.20
C TYR A 216 -20.25 -3.25 -21.84
N ILE A 217 -19.60 -4.30 -21.34
CA ILE A 217 -18.32 -4.78 -21.90
C ILE A 217 -18.49 -5.28 -23.35
N GLU A 218 -19.60 -5.93 -23.66
CA GLU A 218 -19.93 -6.42 -25.01
C GLU A 218 -20.19 -5.28 -26.00
N SER A 219 -20.80 -4.18 -25.54
CA SER A 219 -21.07 -3.03 -26.40
C SER A 219 -19.87 -2.11 -26.63
N HIS A 220 -18.72 -2.42 -26.03
CA HIS A 220 -17.50 -1.59 -26.05
C HIS A 220 -16.32 -2.43 -26.58
N PRO A 221 -16.19 -2.61 -27.91
CA PRO A 221 -15.21 -3.50 -28.52
C PRO A 221 -13.75 -3.06 -28.30
N GLU A 222 -13.51 -1.82 -27.88
CA GLU A 222 -12.20 -1.31 -27.47
C GLU A 222 -11.70 -1.92 -26.15
N LEU A 223 -12.60 -2.43 -25.30
CA LEU A 223 -12.24 -3.09 -24.05
C LEU A 223 -11.57 -4.44 -24.34
N GLN A 224 -10.33 -4.61 -23.87
CA GLN A 224 -9.55 -5.83 -24.07
C GLN A 224 -9.03 -6.45 -22.77
N ASP A 225 -9.03 -5.71 -21.67
CA ASP A 225 -8.48 -6.15 -20.38
C ASP A 225 -9.46 -5.83 -19.24
N ILE A 226 -9.92 -6.89 -18.57
CA ILE A 226 -10.85 -6.78 -17.43
C ILE A 226 -10.17 -7.25 -16.15
N VAL A 227 -10.18 -6.38 -15.14
CA VAL A 227 -9.80 -6.73 -13.76
C VAL A 227 -11.04 -7.10 -12.99
N VAL A 228 -11.15 -8.35 -12.54
CA VAL A 228 -12.21 -8.79 -11.64
C VAL A 228 -11.73 -8.62 -10.20
N SER A 229 -12.39 -7.73 -9.45
CA SER A 229 -12.00 -7.27 -8.12
C SER A 229 -13.23 -6.83 -7.32
N GLY A 230 -13.13 -5.71 -6.60
CA GLY A 230 -14.12 -5.18 -5.67
C GLY A 230 -13.53 -5.18 -4.27
N GLY A 231 -14.05 -6.05 -3.41
CA GLY A 231 -13.37 -6.52 -2.21
C GLY A 231 -12.19 -7.41 -2.60
N ASP A 232 -12.44 -8.71 -2.72
CA ASP A 232 -11.40 -9.68 -3.09
C ASP A 232 -12.01 -10.83 -3.92
N ALA A 233 -11.48 -11.08 -5.11
CA ALA A 233 -11.96 -12.17 -5.98
C ALA A 233 -11.81 -13.56 -5.32
N TYR A 234 -10.95 -13.71 -4.31
CA TYR A 234 -10.91 -14.90 -3.48
C TYR A 234 -12.27 -15.17 -2.86
N TYR A 235 -13.04 -14.16 -2.44
CA TYR A 235 -14.29 -14.41 -1.72
C TYR A 235 -15.44 -14.92 -2.61
N LEU A 236 -15.28 -14.88 -3.94
CA LEU A 236 -16.24 -15.45 -4.88
C LEU A 236 -16.39 -16.96 -4.65
N GLN A 237 -17.62 -17.47 -4.84
CA GLN A 237 -17.83 -18.91 -4.89
C GLN A 237 -17.25 -19.47 -6.19
N PRO A 238 -16.90 -20.77 -6.23
CA PRO A 238 -16.37 -21.41 -7.44
C PRO A 238 -17.26 -21.19 -8.68
N GLU A 239 -18.58 -21.19 -8.51
CA GLU A 239 -19.57 -21.02 -9.56
C GLU A 239 -19.60 -19.58 -10.08
N ASP A 240 -19.50 -18.60 -9.17
CA ASP A 240 -19.41 -17.18 -9.51
C ASP A 240 -18.12 -16.87 -10.29
N LEU A 241 -16.99 -17.42 -9.83
CA LEU A 241 -15.69 -17.28 -10.49
C LEU A 241 -15.75 -17.86 -11.91
N ARG A 242 -16.38 -19.03 -12.06
CA ARG A 242 -16.60 -19.69 -13.34
C ARG A 242 -17.46 -18.86 -14.27
N GLU A 243 -18.63 -18.42 -13.81
CA GLU A 243 -19.59 -17.63 -14.58
C GLU A 243 -18.92 -16.36 -15.13
N ILE A 244 -18.22 -15.61 -14.28
CA ILE A 244 -17.50 -14.41 -14.70
C ILE A 244 -16.39 -14.73 -15.69
N GLY A 245 -15.56 -15.74 -15.38
CA GLY A 245 -14.42 -16.12 -16.22
C GLY A 245 -14.83 -16.61 -17.61
N GLU A 246 -15.80 -17.53 -17.68
CA GLU A 246 -16.28 -18.11 -18.94
C GLU A 246 -17.02 -17.06 -19.77
N ARG A 247 -17.84 -16.19 -19.16
CA ARG A 247 -18.54 -15.11 -19.87
C ARG A 247 -17.55 -14.14 -20.52
N LEU A 248 -16.51 -13.72 -19.79
CA LEU A 248 -15.46 -12.83 -20.31
C LEU A 248 -14.58 -13.51 -21.36
N LEU A 249 -14.22 -14.78 -21.17
CA LEU A 249 -13.44 -15.53 -22.17
C LEU A 249 -14.23 -15.73 -23.47
N GLY A 250 -15.56 -15.83 -23.40
CA GLY A 250 -16.45 -15.94 -24.55
C GLY A 250 -16.60 -14.67 -25.39
N MET A 251 -16.14 -13.51 -24.91
CA MET A 251 -16.23 -12.24 -25.64
C MET A 251 -15.02 -12.06 -26.57
N ASP A 252 -15.25 -11.74 -27.85
CA ASP A 252 -14.18 -11.62 -28.87
C ASP A 252 -13.19 -10.49 -28.58
N ASN A 253 -13.66 -9.36 -28.05
CA ASN A 253 -12.83 -8.20 -27.71
C ASN A 253 -11.88 -8.49 -26.53
N ILE A 254 -12.26 -9.37 -25.59
CA ILE A 254 -11.49 -9.62 -24.37
C ILE A 254 -10.26 -10.48 -24.66
N GLN A 255 -9.09 -9.95 -24.30
CA GLN A 255 -7.79 -10.61 -24.44
C GLN A 255 -7.17 -10.97 -23.09
N ARG A 256 -7.53 -10.24 -22.02
CA ARG A 256 -6.89 -10.36 -20.71
C ARG A 256 -7.93 -10.30 -19.59
N ILE A 257 -7.82 -11.22 -18.64
CA ILE A 257 -8.61 -11.26 -17.42
C ILE A 257 -7.66 -11.34 -16.23
N ARG A 258 -7.86 -10.49 -15.23
CA ARG A 258 -7.05 -10.45 -14.02
C ARG A 258 -7.96 -10.59 -12.82
N PHE A 259 -7.87 -11.71 -12.10
CA PHE A 259 -8.52 -11.85 -10.81
C PHE A 259 -7.64 -11.22 -9.74
N ALA A 260 -8.09 -10.13 -9.13
CA ALA A 260 -7.35 -9.42 -8.09
C ALA A 260 -7.70 -9.98 -6.71
N SER A 261 -6.69 -10.38 -5.94
CA SER A 261 -6.89 -11.05 -4.66
C SER A 261 -5.74 -10.92 -3.67
N LYS A 262 -6.02 -10.48 -2.44
CA LYS A 262 -5.08 -10.60 -1.32
C LYS A 262 -5.08 -12.01 -0.72
N GLY A 263 -6.04 -12.86 -1.08
CA GLY A 263 -6.24 -14.21 -0.52
C GLY A 263 -4.99 -15.09 -0.42
N LEU A 264 -4.11 -15.06 -1.43
CA LEU A 264 -2.84 -15.82 -1.38
C LEU A 264 -1.92 -15.37 -0.22
N ALA A 265 -1.97 -14.10 0.19
CA ALA A 265 -1.19 -13.57 1.31
C ALA A 265 -1.80 -13.86 2.68
N VAL A 266 -3.13 -14.00 2.75
CA VAL A 266 -3.87 -13.94 4.04
C VAL A 266 -4.67 -15.21 4.34
N ALA A 267 -4.86 -16.09 3.36
CA ALA A 267 -5.51 -17.39 3.49
C ALA A 267 -4.98 -18.35 2.40
N PRO A 268 -3.65 -18.59 2.31
CA PRO A 268 -3.05 -19.35 1.22
C PRO A 268 -3.53 -20.80 1.11
N GLY A 269 -4.01 -21.39 2.21
CA GLY A 269 -4.44 -22.79 2.24
C GLY A 269 -5.69 -23.11 1.41
N ARG A 270 -6.36 -22.12 0.80
CA ARG A 270 -7.37 -22.39 -0.24
C ARG A 270 -6.72 -22.88 -1.54
N ILE A 271 -5.53 -22.38 -1.88
CA ILE A 271 -4.80 -22.76 -3.08
C ILE A 271 -4.12 -24.11 -2.85
N GLN A 272 -4.87 -25.17 -3.12
CA GLN A 272 -4.42 -26.54 -3.00
C GLN A 272 -5.21 -27.44 -3.94
N LYS A 273 -4.68 -28.64 -4.16
CA LYS A 273 -5.34 -29.67 -4.98
C LYS A 273 -6.71 -30.01 -4.42
N GLY A 274 -7.72 -30.02 -5.28
CA GLY A 274 -9.08 -30.44 -4.93
C GLY A 274 -9.93 -29.36 -4.28
N ASP A 275 -9.40 -28.14 -4.04
CA ASP A 275 -10.25 -27.00 -3.68
C ASP A 275 -11.00 -26.49 -4.93
N PRO A 276 -12.34 -26.46 -4.94
CA PRO A 276 -13.11 -26.13 -6.15
C PRO A 276 -12.83 -24.75 -6.73
N TRP A 277 -12.51 -23.75 -5.90
CA TRP A 277 -12.18 -22.42 -6.40
C TRP A 277 -10.83 -22.42 -7.11
N THR A 278 -9.86 -23.14 -6.55
CA THR A 278 -8.52 -23.29 -7.15
C THR A 278 -8.60 -24.04 -8.48
N GLU A 279 -9.35 -25.14 -8.53
CA GLU A 279 -9.56 -25.90 -9.77
C GLU A 279 -10.27 -25.06 -10.83
N THR A 280 -11.25 -24.22 -10.45
CA THR A 280 -11.89 -23.28 -11.38
C THR A 280 -10.91 -22.23 -11.90
N LEU A 281 -10.07 -21.62 -11.05
CA LEU A 281 -9.06 -20.66 -11.51
C LEU A 281 -8.06 -21.30 -12.49
N ILE A 282 -7.58 -22.52 -12.17
CA ILE A 282 -6.68 -23.28 -13.03
C ILE A 282 -7.35 -23.59 -14.38
N HIS A 283 -8.60 -24.01 -14.34
CA HIS A 283 -9.40 -24.29 -15.54
C HIS A 283 -9.54 -23.06 -16.44
N LEU A 284 -9.97 -21.92 -15.88
CA LEU A 284 -10.09 -20.65 -16.62
C LEU A 284 -8.75 -20.20 -17.19
N SER A 285 -7.67 -20.37 -16.44
CA SER A 285 -6.32 -20.06 -16.92
C SER A 285 -5.88 -20.95 -18.07
N LYS A 286 -6.17 -22.26 -18.00
CA LYS A 286 -5.91 -23.18 -19.11
C LYS A 286 -6.75 -22.82 -20.34
N GLN A 287 -8.06 -22.60 -20.17
CA GLN A 287 -8.96 -22.23 -21.25
C GLN A 287 -8.50 -20.93 -21.94
N GLY A 288 -8.12 -19.91 -21.15
CA GLY A 288 -7.55 -18.69 -21.70
C GLY A 288 -6.33 -18.99 -22.58
N ARG A 289 -5.36 -19.77 -22.08
CA ARG A 289 -4.17 -20.17 -22.87
C ARG A 289 -4.53 -20.91 -24.15
N ASP A 290 -5.49 -21.84 -24.11
CA ASP A 290 -5.96 -22.57 -25.30
C ASP A 290 -6.57 -21.62 -26.34
N GLN A 291 -7.17 -20.51 -25.91
CA GLN A 291 -7.76 -19.47 -26.77
C GLN A 291 -6.76 -18.34 -27.14
N GLY A 292 -5.51 -18.40 -26.69
CA GLY A 292 -4.53 -17.31 -26.88
C GLY A 292 -4.78 -16.07 -25.99
N LYS A 293 -5.66 -16.18 -24.99
CA LYS A 293 -6.01 -15.13 -24.02
C LYS A 293 -5.26 -15.32 -22.70
N GLN A 294 -5.03 -14.24 -21.96
CA GLN A 294 -4.34 -14.31 -20.66
C GLN A 294 -5.33 -14.24 -19.50
N VAL A 295 -5.34 -15.25 -18.63
CA VAL A 295 -6.04 -15.21 -17.33
C VAL A 295 -5.04 -15.37 -16.19
N CYS A 296 -4.92 -14.35 -15.35
CA CYS A 296 -3.92 -14.25 -14.29
C CYS A 296 -4.55 -14.04 -12.91
N LEU A 297 -3.80 -14.38 -11.87
CA LEU A 297 -4.05 -13.94 -10.50
C LEU A 297 -3.14 -12.76 -10.17
N HIS A 298 -3.72 -11.63 -9.78
CA HIS A 298 -2.99 -10.49 -9.25
C HIS A 298 -3.10 -10.51 -7.72
N THR A 299 -2.00 -10.82 -7.05
CA THR A 299 -1.92 -10.88 -5.58
C THR A 299 -1.45 -9.58 -4.94
N HIS A 300 -1.66 -9.46 -3.62
CA HIS A 300 -1.31 -8.29 -2.84
C HIS A 300 -0.56 -8.66 -1.55
N ILE A 301 0.77 -8.68 -1.63
CA ILE A 301 1.71 -8.99 -0.54
C ILE A 301 2.60 -7.76 -0.36
N ASN A 302 2.71 -7.22 0.85
CA ASN A 302 3.49 -6.02 1.17
C ASN A 302 4.73 -6.29 2.01
N HIS A 303 4.83 -7.45 2.65
CA HIS A 303 5.97 -7.76 3.52
C HIS A 303 6.34 -9.24 3.46
N THR A 304 7.64 -9.55 3.55
CA THR A 304 8.15 -10.93 3.50
C THR A 304 7.53 -11.84 4.55
N ARG A 305 7.15 -11.29 5.71
CA ARG A 305 6.48 -12.05 6.79
C ARG A 305 5.09 -12.55 6.42
N GLU A 306 4.42 -11.99 5.42
CA GLU A 306 3.17 -12.54 4.88
C GLU A 306 3.41 -13.82 4.06
N ILE A 307 4.66 -14.10 3.69
CA ILE A 307 5.05 -15.29 2.94
C ILE A 307 5.43 -16.41 3.92
N THR A 308 4.67 -17.49 3.89
CA THR A 308 4.91 -18.71 4.66
C THR A 308 5.24 -19.89 3.74
N TRP A 309 5.59 -21.05 4.30
CA TRP A 309 5.67 -22.29 3.52
C TRP A 309 4.35 -22.64 2.82
N VAL A 310 3.19 -22.30 3.42
CA VAL A 310 1.87 -22.50 2.80
C VAL A 310 1.70 -21.58 1.59
N THR A 311 2.10 -20.32 1.70
CA THR A 311 2.10 -19.34 0.60
C THR A 311 3.01 -19.79 -0.54
N LYS A 312 4.22 -20.28 -0.22
CA LYS A 312 5.16 -20.84 -1.22
C LYS A 312 4.56 -22.04 -1.93
N ASN A 313 3.95 -22.98 -1.21
CA ASN A 313 3.35 -24.17 -1.80
C ASN A 313 2.16 -23.82 -2.68
N ALA A 314 1.32 -22.88 -2.25
CA ALA A 314 0.24 -22.32 -3.04
C ALA A 314 0.74 -21.67 -4.35
N ALA A 315 1.76 -20.80 -4.26
CA ALA A 315 2.34 -20.13 -5.41
C ALA A 315 2.96 -21.13 -6.41
N ASN A 316 3.72 -22.11 -5.92
CA ASN A 316 4.30 -23.16 -6.75
C ASN A 316 3.24 -24.09 -7.37
N TYR A 317 2.14 -24.34 -6.66
CA TYR A 317 1.01 -25.10 -7.21
C TYR A 317 0.40 -24.36 -8.41
N LEU A 318 0.09 -23.07 -8.26
CA LEU A 318 -0.42 -22.24 -9.37
C LEU A 318 0.56 -22.20 -10.55
N PHE A 319 1.86 -21.99 -10.26
CA PHE A 319 2.91 -21.97 -11.27
C PHE A 319 3.00 -23.29 -12.05
N LYS A 320 2.97 -24.44 -11.37
CA LYS A 320 2.99 -25.77 -11.99
C LYS A 320 1.81 -25.99 -12.95
N HIS A 321 0.67 -25.35 -12.69
CA HIS A 321 -0.53 -25.42 -13.52
C HIS A 321 -0.62 -24.29 -14.58
N GLY A 322 0.45 -23.51 -14.74
CA GLY A 322 0.57 -22.45 -15.74
C GLY A 322 -0.20 -21.18 -15.41
N VAL A 323 -0.67 -21.01 -14.17
CA VAL A 323 -1.32 -19.77 -13.73
C VAL A 323 -0.25 -18.73 -13.44
N ILE A 324 -0.29 -17.61 -14.16
CA ILE A 324 0.61 -16.48 -13.92
C ILE A 324 0.12 -15.73 -12.68
N VAL A 325 1.00 -15.57 -11.69
CA VAL A 325 0.75 -14.79 -10.47
C VAL A 325 1.62 -13.54 -10.49
N ARG A 326 0.98 -12.37 -10.37
CA ARG A 326 1.65 -11.07 -10.28
C ARG A 326 1.40 -10.42 -8.93
N ASN A 327 2.37 -9.75 -8.33
CA ASN A 327 2.21 -9.06 -7.05
C ASN A 327 2.10 -7.55 -7.24
N GLN A 328 1.12 -6.97 -6.57
CA GLN A 328 0.97 -5.54 -6.36
C GLN A 328 1.29 -5.27 -4.89
N SER A 329 2.34 -4.51 -4.60
CA SER A 329 2.68 -4.02 -3.27
C SER A 329 2.27 -2.55 -3.14
N VAL A 330 1.99 -2.09 -1.93
CA VAL A 330 1.87 -0.66 -1.61
C VAL A 330 3.03 -0.29 -0.68
N LEU A 331 3.69 0.83 -0.94
CA LEU A 331 4.72 1.38 -0.07
C LEU A 331 4.07 1.96 1.18
N LEU A 332 4.36 1.38 2.33
CA LEU A 332 3.73 1.70 3.60
C LEU A 332 4.81 1.99 4.66
N LYS A 333 4.67 3.15 5.32
CA LYS A 333 5.56 3.63 6.36
C LYS A 333 5.63 2.65 7.53
N GLY A 334 6.84 2.26 7.91
CA GLY A 334 7.10 1.29 8.97
C GLY A 334 6.74 -0.15 8.62
N VAL A 335 6.39 -0.45 7.37
CA VAL A 335 6.09 -1.80 6.87
C VAL A 335 7.16 -2.24 5.88
N ASN A 336 7.26 -1.58 4.74
CA ASN A 336 8.17 -1.98 3.65
C ASN A 336 8.91 -0.79 3.01
N ASN A 337 8.84 0.39 3.62
CA ASN A 337 9.42 1.63 3.13
C ASN A 337 10.94 1.76 3.37
N SER A 338 11.68 0.65 3.31
CA SER A 338 13.14 0.67 3.38
C SER A 338 13.73 -0.17 2.27
N TYR A 339 14.93 0.21 1.83
CA TYR A 339 15.65 -0.55 0.80
C TYR A 339 15.76 -2.03 1.15
N LYS A 340 16.06 -2.34 2.41
CA LYS A 340 16.20 -3.71 2.90
C LYS A 340 14.88 -4.48 2.80
N GLU A 341 13.80 -3.95 3.37
CA GLU A 341 12.54 -4.69 3.42
C GLU A 341 11.90 -4.85 2.04
N LEU A 342 11.92 -3.79 1.21
CA LEU A 342 11.38 -3.86 -0.14
C LEU A 342 12.23 -4.77 -1.06
N SER A 343 13.56 -4.66 -1.00
CA SER A 343 14.45 -5.56 -1.77
C SER A 343 14.24 -7.02 -1.38
N ASN A 344 14.09 -7.30 -0.07
CA ASN A 344 13.79 -8.64 0.41
C ASN A 344 12.44 -9.15 -0.08
N LEU A 345 11.40 -8.31 -0.06
CA LEU A 345 10.09 -8.67 -0.60
C LEU A 345 10.18 -9.08 -2.07
N ILE A 346 10.76 -8.21 -2.91
CA ILE A 346 10.84 -8.45 -4.36
C ILE A 346 11.65 -9.72 -4.67
N LYS A 347 12.77 -9.94 -3.97
CA LYS A 347 13.58 -11.19 -4.07
C LYS A 347 12.78 -12.41 -3.66
N THR A 348 12.02 -12.31 -2.58
CA THR A 348 11.26 -13.44 -2.02
C THR A 348 10.10 -13.82 -2.94
N LEU A 349 9.36 -12.85 -3.47
CA LEU A 349 8.32 -13.07 -4.48
C LEU A 349 8.91 -13.77 -5.71
N SER A 350 10.07 -13.28 -6.17
CA SER A 350 10.75 -13.86 -7.33
C SER A 350 11.16 -15.31 -7.11
N ALA A 351 11.65 -15.64 -5.90
CA ALA A 351 12.07 -16.99 -5.54
C ALA A 351 10.92 -18.01 -5.49
N ILE A 352 9.66 -17.56 -5.42
CA ILE A 352 8.46 -18.41 -5.40
C ILE A 352 7.58 -18.25 -6.64
N ASN A 353 8.17 -17.80 -7.76
CA ASN A 353 7.52 -17.63 -9.06
C ASN A 353 6.32 -16.66 -9.06
N ILE A 354 6.33 -15.68 -8.15
CA ILE A 354 5.39 -14.55 -8.20
C ILE A 354 6.11 -13.37 -8.85
N GLN A 355 5.58 -12.87 -9.96
CA GLN A 355 6.15 -11.72 -10.66
C GLN A 355 5.85 -10.41 -9.91
N PRO A 356 6.84 -9.69 -9.38
CA PRO A 356 6.63 -8.34 -8.85
C PRO A 356 6.17 -7.43 -9.99
N TYR A 357 4.97 -6.84 -9.85
CA TYR A 357 4.35 -6.06 -10.93
C TYR A 357 4.32 -4.58 -10.61
N TYR A 358 3.71 -4.20 -9.49
CA TYR A 358 3.68 -2.81 -9.05
C TYR A 358 4.15 -2.66 -7.60
N VAL A 359 4.86 -1.57 -7.34
CA VAL A 359 4.96 -0.95 -6.02
C VAL A 359 4.23 0.38 -6.10
N TYR A 360 3.06 0.46 -5.49
CA TYR A 360 2.25 1.68 -5.44
C TYR A 360 2.76 2.61 -4.36
N GLN A 361 2.84 3.90 -4.67
CA GLN A 361 2.75 4.95 -3.67
C GLN A 361 1.40 4.81 -2.95
N CYS A 362 1.38 4.98 -1.62
CA CYS A 362 0.13 4.88 -0.88
C CYS A 362 -0.85 6.00 -1.30
N ASP A 363 -2.06 5.60 -1.67
CA ASP A 363 -3.11 6.51 -2.15
C ASP A 363 -3.55 7.50 -1.07
N MET A 364 -4.11 8.62 -1.52
CA MET A 364 -4.58 9.72 -0.66
C MET A 364 -5.97 9.45 -0.08
N VAL A 365 -6.14 8.29 0.56
CA VAL A 365 -7.39 7.92 1.23
C VAL A 365 -7.38 8.33 2.70
N GLN A 366 -8.56 8.62 3.24
CA GLN A 366 -8.71 9.07 4.63
C GLN A 366 -8.35 7.99 5.65
N GLY A 367 -7.91 8.41 6.83
CA GLY A 367 -7.64 7.59 8.01
C GLY A 367 -6.36 6.76 7.94
N VAL A 368 -5.47 7.02 6.98
CA VAL A 368 -4.22 6.27 6.80
C VAL A 368 -2.99 7.13 6.54
N GLU A 369 -3.07 8.43 6.81
CA GLU A 369 -1.93 9.35 6.67
C GLU A 369 -0.68 8.85 7.43
N ASP A 370 -0.86 8.16 8.55
CA ASP A 370 0.22 7.56 9.34
C ASP A 370 1.01 6.46 8.59
N LEU A 371 0.41 5.85 7.56
CA LEU A 371 1.06 4.85 6.68
C LEU A 371 1.67 5.45 5.42
N ARG A 372 1.36 6.70 5.08
CA ARG A 372 1.83 7.31 3.85
C ARG A 372 3.30 7.72 3.97
N THR A 373 4.01 7.67 2.85
CA THR A 373 5.40 8.13 2.72
C THR A 373 5.47 9.33 1.77
N PRO A 374 6.43 10.24 1.92
CA PRO A 374 6.72 11.24 0.89
C PRO A 374 7.07 10.58 -0.46
N MET A 375 6.67 11.18 -1.58
CA MET A 375 6.94 10.67 -2.94
C MET A 375 8.44 10.55 -3.24
N LYS A 376 9.25 11.44 -2.67
CA LYS A 376 10.72 11.36 -2.76
C LYS A 376 11.25 9.98 -2.31
N GLU A 377 10.62 9.38 -1.31
CA GLU A 377 11.04 8.10 -0.76
C GLU A 377 10.86 6.95 -1.77
N ILE A 378 9.71 6.88 -2.44
CA ILE A 378 9.46 5.85 -3.45
C ILE A 378 10.37 6.03 -4.67
N ILE A 379 10.64 7.27 -5.08
CA ILE A 379 11.56 7.60 -6.18
C ILE A 379 12.99 7.14 -5.85
N GLU A 380 13.48 7.46 -4.65
CA GLU A 380 14.81 7.05 -4.21
C GLU A 380 14.91 5.52 -4.05
N LEU A 381 13.86 4.87 -3.54
CA LEU A 381 13.83 3.40 -3.45
C LEU A 381 13.91 2.74 -4.82
N ASP A 382 13.15 3.23 -5.82
CA ASP A 382 13.24 2.73 -7.19
C ASP A 382 14.68 2.86 -7.71
N LYS A 383 15.27 4.05 -7.61
CA LYS A 383 16.64 4.33 -8.06
C LYS A 383 17.67 3.38 -7.46
N HIS A 384 17.57 3.07 -6.17
CA HIS A 384 18.53 2.21 -5.49
C HIS A 384 18.29 0.71 -5.74
N ILE A 385 17.03 0.28 -5.94
CA ILE A 385 16.70 -1.13 -6.17
C ILE A 385 16.90 -1.51 -7.63
N ARG A 386 16.64 -0.61 -8.57
CA ARG A 386 16.79 -0.86 -10.01
C ARG A 386 18.23 -1.24 -10.34
N GLY A 387 18.40 -2.33 -11.10
CA GLY A 387 19.71 -2.91 -11.42
C GLY A 387 20.24 -3.91 -10.38
N THR A 388 19.57 -4.08 -9.23
CA THR A 388 19.97 -5.07 -8.21
C THR A 388 19.30 -6.44 -8.36
N LEU A 389 18.37 -6.56 -9.31
CA LEU A 389 17.52 -7.73 -9.57
C LEU A 389 17.43 -8.02 -11.06
N SER A 390 17.00 -9.24 -11.42
CA SER A 390 16.69 -9.61 -12.80
C SER A 390 15.65 -8.66 -13.39
N GLY A 391 15.91 -8.10 -14.56
CA GLY A 391 15.08 -7.03 -15.15
C GLY A 391 13.59 -7.41 -15.29
N PHE A 392 13.27 -8.64 -15.69
CA PHE A 392 11.89 -9.12 -15.84
C PHE A 392 11.14 -9.33 -14.51
N MET A 393 11.86 -9.27 -13.38
CA MET A 393 11.31 -9.32 -12.02
C MET A 393 11.40 -7.97 -11.30
N MET A 394 11.75 -6.90 -12.01
CA MET A 394 11.74 -5.55 -11.47
C MET A 394 10.33 -4.97 -11.61
N PRO A 395 9.65 -4.60 -10.51
CA PRO A 395 8.33 -3.99 -10.60
C PRO A 395 8.42 -2.56 -11.13
N SER A 396 7.29 -2.07 -11.64
CA SER A 396 7.11 -0.64 -11.87
C SER A 396 6.74 0.05 -10.55
N PHE A 397 7.40 1.16 -10.25
CA PHE A 397 7.07 2.01 -9.11
C PHE A 397 6.10 3.07 -9.59
N VAL A 398 4.88 3.07 -9.06
CA VAL A 398 3.77 3.85 -9.61
C VAL A 398 3.03 4.64 -8.56
N VAL A 399 2.45 5.75 -8.97
CA VAL A 399 1.40 6.48 -8.23
C VAL A 399 0.09 6.31 -9.01
N ASP A 400 -1.00 5.96 -8.34
CA ASP A 400 -2.34 6.09 -8.94
C ASP A 400 -2.82 7.51 -8.64
N LEU A 401 -3.02 8.29 -9.69
CA LEU A 401 -3.22 9.73 -9.56
C LEU A 401 -4.59 10.04 -8.95
N PRO A 402 -4.64 10.89 -7.90
CA PRO A 402 -5.90 11.39 -7.38
C PRO A 402 -6.73 12.03 -8.48
N GLY A 403 -8.06 11.92 -8.40
CA GLY A 403 -8.97 12.49 -9.39
C GLY A 403 -9.17 11.64 -10.65
N GLY A 404 -8.68 10.40 -10.66
CA GLY A 404 -8.89 9.47 -11.77
C GLY A 404 -7.92 9.62 -12.94
N GLY A 405 -6.73 10.20 -12.71
CA GLY A 405 -5.66 10.31 -13.71
C GLY A 405 -4.93 8.99 -14.00
N GLY A 406 -5.23 7.95 -13.22
CA GLY A 406 -4.68 6.62 -13.41
C GLY A 406 -3.22 6.48 -13.00
N LYS A 407 -2.62 5.34 -13.33
CA LYS A 407 -1.31 4.92 -12.84
C LYS A 407 -0.20 5.55 -13.68
N ARG A 408 0.69 6.28 -13.03
CA ARG A 408 1.91 6.83 -13.62
C ARG A 408 3.15 6.30 -12.92
N LEU A 409 4.26 6.23 -13.65
CA LEU A 409 5.54 5.97 -13.03
C LEU A 409 5.87 7.13 -12.09
N VAL A 410 6.37 6.83 -10.89
CA VAL A 410 6.66 7.87 -9.90
C VAL A 410 7.68 8.90 -10.42
N SER A 411 8.55 8.49 -11.34
CA SER A 411 9.59 9.31 -11.96
C SER A 411 9.11 10.21 -13.10
N THR A 412 7.84 10.12 -13.53
CA THR A 412 7.30 10.91 -14.65
C THR A 412 6.44 12.08 -14.17
N TYR A 413 6.78 12.67 -13.04
CA TYR A 413 6.17 13.93 -12.60
C TYR A 413 6.62 15.07 -13.51
N GLU A 414 5.82 16.13 -13.58
CA GLU A 414 6.06 17.35 -14.37
C GLU A 414 6.95 18.31 -13.56
N PRO A 415 8.27 18.42 -13.84
CA PRO A 415 9.19 19.13 -12.95
C PRO A 415 8.86 20.62 -12.80
N ASP A 416 8.48 21.28 -13.90
CA ASP A 416 8.19 22.72 -13.93
C ASP A 416 6.89 23.09 -13.20
N SER A 417 6.05 22.10 -12.90
CA SER A 417 4.81 22.29 -12.16
C SER A 417 4.80 21.57 -10.83
N THR A 418 5.92 21.00 -10.39
CA THR A 418 6.05 20.30 -9.11
C THR A 418 6.72 21.20 -8.09
N ASP A 419 6.18 21.24 -6.86
CA ASP A 419 6.82 21.92 -5.73
C ASP A 419 7.39 20.85 -4.79
N LEU A 420 8.69 20.56 -4.96
CA LEU A 420 9.37 19.52 -4.20
C LEU A 420 9.54 19.89 -2.71
N GLU A 421 9.64 21.19 -2.39
CA GLU A 421 9.79 21.65 -1.01
C GLU A 421 8.47 21.53 -0.25
N ALA A 422 7.35 21.84 -0.91
CA ALA A 422 6.01 21.66 -0.36
C ALA A 422 5.49 20.21 -0.44
N GLY A 423 6.22 19.30 -1.10
CA GLY A 423 5.80 17.91 -1.30
C GLY A 423 4.60 17.78 -2.22
N VAL A 424 4.49 18.64 -3.25
CA VAL A 424 3.36 18.67 -4.19
C VAL A 424 3.84 18.22 -5.56
N TYR A 425 3.46 17.01 -5.95
CA TYR A 425 3.87 16.38 -7.21
C TYR A 425 2.75 16.44 -8.23
N ARG A 426 3.05 16.94 -9.42
CA ARG A 426 2.07 17.09 -10.49
C ARG A 426 2.37 16.20 -11.68
N TYR A 427 1.32 15.66 -12.30
CA TYR A 427 1.41 14.68 -13.37
C TYR A 427 0.36 14.94 -14.44
N ARG A 428 0.69 14.66 -15.70
CA ARG A 428 -0.29 14.59 -16.79
C ARG A 428 -0.66 13.15 -17.13
N ALA A 429 -1.84 12.95 -17.69
CA ALA A 429 -2.35 11.65 -18.10
C ALA A 429 -2.68 11.51 -19.61
N PRO A 430 -1.83 11.92 -20.58
CA PRO A 430 -2.14 11.90 -22.03
C PRO A 430 -2.59 10.55 -22.65
N GLY A 431 -2.52 9.44 -21.92
CA GLY A 431 -3.08 8.16 -22.38
C GLY A 431 -4.55 7.95 -21.98
N LEU A 432 -5.19 8.93 -21.34
CA LEU A 432 -6.63 8.96 -21.05
C LEU A 432 -7.35 9.80 -22.10
N ASP A 433 -8.61 9.48 -22.35
CA ASP A 433 -9.43 10.16 -23.34
C ASP A 433 -9.99 11.50 -22.82
N GLY A 434 -10.21 12.42 -23.76
CA GLY A 434 -10.87 13.71 -23.51
C GLY A 434 -10.12 14.60 -22.51
N GLU A 435 -10.88 15.38 -21.74
CA GLU A 435 -10.32 16.36 -20.78
C GLU A 435 -9.35 15.74 -19.77
N LYS A 436 -9.56 14.47 -19.39
CA LYS A 436 -8.67 13.75 -18.47
C LYS A 436 -7.25 13.60 -19.02
N GLY A 437 -7.09 13.50 -20.35
CA GLY A 437 -5.78 13.45 -20.98
C GLY A 437 -4.97 14.74 -20.80
N GLU A 438 -5.67 15.88 -20.67
CA GLU A 438 -5.11 17.22 -20.65
C GLU A 438 -4.99 17.81 -19.23
N MET A 439 -5.68 17.22 -18.27
CA MET A 439 -5.65 17.64 -16.86
C MET A 439 -4.26 17.48 -16.22
N LEU A 440 -4.01 18.35 -15.25
CA LEU A 440 -2.89 18.24 -14.33
C LEU A 440 -3.38 17.67 -13.00
N TYR A 441 -2.93 16.47 -12.68
CA TYR A 441 -3.27 15.76 -11.46
C TYR A 441 -2.23 16.03 -10.38
N THR A 442 -2.67 16.21 -9.14
CA THR A 442 -1.78 16.57 -8.03
C THR A 442 -1.81 15.51 -6.95
N TYR A 443 -0.62 15.02 -6.58
CA TYR A 443 -0.39 14.21 -5.39
C TYR A 443 0.28 15.09 -4.32
N PHE A 444 -0.22 15.03 -3.10
CA PHE A 444 0.32 15.80 -1.98
C PHE A 444 0.96 14.85 -0.98
N ASP A 445 2.22 15.05 -0.62
CA ASP A 445 2.89 14.27 0.41
C ASP A 445 2.17 14.35 1.77
N PRO A 446 2.37 13.34 2.65
CA PRO A 446 1.86 13.44 4.01
C PRO A 446 2.51 14.61 4.74
N LYS A 447 1.69 15.47 5.36
CA LYS A 447 2.18 16.68 6.04
C LYS A 447 2.90 16.28 7.34
N PRO A 448 4.11 16.80 7.64
CA PRO A 448 4.70 16.64 8.96
C PRO A 448 3.80 17.30 10.00
N VAL A 449 3.44 16.56 11.05
CA VAL A 449 2.68 17.11 12.18
C VAL A 449 3.65 17.45 13.29
N LYS A 450 3.59 18.68 13.83
CA LYS A 450 4.51 19.10 14.90
C LYS A 450 4.17 18.34 16.19
N GLU A 451 5.17 18.05 17.03
CA GLU A 451 4.95 17.29 18.28
C GLU A 451 3.98 17.99 19.24
N ALA A 452 3.96 19.32 19.27
CA ALA A 452 3.00 20.09 20.05
C ALA A 452 1.55 19.87 19.57
N GLU A 453 1.32 19.86 18.25
CA GLU A 453 0.01 19.61 17.63
C GLU A 453 -0.44 18.17 17.87
N LEU A 454 0.49 17.21 17.78
CA LEU A 454 0.23 15.80 18.13
C LEU A 454 -0.15 15.65 19.60
N SER A 455 0.53 16.36 20.51
CA SER A 455 0.24 16.32 21.94
C SER A 455 -1.14 16.88 22.28
N MET A 456 -1.53 18.00 21.66
CA MET A 456 -2.89 18.55 21.79
C MET A 456 -3.94 17.58 21.23
N LEU A 457 -3.68 17.01 20.04
CA LEU A 457 -4.57 16.03 19.42
C LEU A 457 -4.77 14.80 20.32
N ARG A 458 -3.71 14.31 20.98
CA ARG A 458 -3.80 13.20 21.95
C ARG A 458 -4.74 13.57 23.11
N GLN A 459 -4.58 14.76 23.69
CA GLN A 459 -5.43 15.21 24.79
C GLN A 459 -6.91 15.30 24.37
N GLN A 460 -7.17 15.89 23.20
CA GLN A 460 -8.52 16.03 22.65
C GLN A 460 -9.15 14.69 22.28
N LYS A 461 -8.38 13.77 21.68
CA LYS A 461 -8.85 12.40 21.43
C LYS A 461 -9.20 11.69 22.73
N ALA A 462 -8.34 11.78 23.74
CA ALA A 462 -8.60 11.17 25.05
C ALA A 462 -9.88 11.73 25.69
N GLU A 463 -10.13 13.03 25.54
CA GLU A 463 -11.36 13.68 26.02
C GLU A 463 -12.60 13.24 25.23
N ALA A 464 -12.52 13.23 23.90
CA ALA A 464 -13.60 12.81 23.03
C ALA A 464 -13.97 11.33 23.22
N LEU A 465 -12.97 10.47 23.44
CA LEU A 465 -13.18 9.07 23.78
C LEU A 465 -13.92 8.93 25.11
N ARG A 466 -13.60 9.75 26.12
CA ARG A 466 -14.32 9.82 27.41
C ARG A 466 -15.75 10.33 27.25
N SER A 467 -15.99 11.29 26.36
CA SER A 467 -17.31 11.89 26.12
C SER A 467 -18.18 11.12 25.12
N GLY A 468 -17.63 10.10 24.46
CA GLY A 468 -18.36 9.26 23.50
C GLY A 468 -18.42 9.82 22.07
N GLN A 469 -17.71 10.89 21.76
CA GLN A 469 -17.72 11.57 20.45
C GLN A 469 -16.95 10.81 19.35
N THR A 470 -17.32 11.03 18.08
CA THR A 470 -16.68 10.43 16.88
C THR A 470 -15.63 11.34 16.26
N LEU A 471 -14.79 10.80 15.36
CA LEU A 471 -13.75 11.57 14.67
C LEU A 471 -14.29 12.75 13.85
N GLU A 472 -15.46 12.64 13.22
CA GLU A 472 -16.09 13.77 12.50
C GLU A 472 -16.39 14.95 13.43
N GLN A 473 -16.85 14.66 14.65
CA GLN A 473 -17.11 15.69 15.67
C GLN A 473 -15.81 16.29 16.21
N ILE A 474 -14.76 15.50 16.29
CA ILE A 474 -13.42 15.93 16.69
C ILE A 474 -12.82 16.79 15.57
N GLN A 475 -12.68 16.26 14.35
CA GLN A 475 -12.10 16.88 13.14
C GLN A 475 -12.81 18.17 12.73
N ALA A 476 -14.14 18.26 12.84
CA ALA A 476 -14.88 19.50 12.57
C ALA A 476 -14.40 20.69 13.42
N THR A 477 -13.84 20.42 14.61
CA THR A 477 -13.28 21.44 15.50
C THR A 477 -11.84 21.84 15.11
N PHE A 478 -11.11 21.01 14.36
CA PHE A 478 -9.74 21.28 13.89
C PHE A 478 -9.71 22.20 12.66
N PHE A 479 -10.79 22.25 11.89
CA PHE A 479 -10.82 22.87 10.55
C PHE A 479 -11.69 24.13 10.44
N ASN A 480 -11.99 24.83 11.54
CA ASN A 480 -12.55 26.16 11.42
C ASN A 480 -11.41 27.21 11.28
N PRO A 481 -11.13 27.76 10.09
CA PRO A 481 -10.11 28.80 9.93
C PRO A 481 -10.43 30.06 10.74
N SER A 482 -11.67 30.22 11.21
CA SER A 482 -12.10 31.38 12.01
C SER A 482 -11.59 31.42 13.46
N HIS A 483 -10.96 30.36 13.98
CA HIS A 483 -10.35 30.37 15.33
C HIS A 483 -8.85 30.70 15.37
N ARG A 484 -8.21 31.03 14.24
CA ARG A 484 -6.83 31.55 14.25
C ARG A 484 -6.70 33.00 14.77
N ASN A 485 -7.82 33.70 14.99
CA ASN A 485 -7.86 35.09 15.47
C ASN A 485 -8.56 35.27 16.82
N SER A 486 -8.42 34.31 17.74
CA SER A 486 -8.85 34.52 19.13
C SER A 486 -7.85 33.92 20.12
N ALA A 487 -6.61 34.38 20.06
CA ALA A 487 -5.76 34.38 21.25
C ALA A 487 -6.21 35.55 22.11
N THR A 488 -7.12 35.27 23.06
CA THR A 488 -7.46 36.20 24.14
C THR A 488 -6.23 36.42 25.01
N GLU A 489 -5.84 37.69 25.14
CA GLU A 489 -4.88 38.17 26.14
C GLU A 489 -5.26 37.62 27.52
N VAL A 490 -4.32 36.94 28.16
CA VAL A 490 -4.43 36.62 29.59
C VAL A 490 -3.83 37.81 30.36
N PRO A 491 -4.58 38.45 31.28
CA PRO A 491 -4.03 39.53 32.10
C PRO A 491 -2.97 38.99 33.05
N LEU A 492 -1.81 39.64 33.05
CA LEU A 492 -0.73 39.44 34.02
C LEU A 492 -1.12 40.07 35.36
N GLU A 493 -1.79 39.33 36.24
CA GLU A 493 -1.77 39.62 37.68
C GLU A 493 -1.71 38.31 38.50
N ALA A 494 -0.93 38.37 39.58
CA ALA A 494 -0.75 37.38 40.64
C ALA A 494 0.32 36.29 40.45
N ILE A 495 1.61 36.68 40.44
CA ILE A 495 2.62 36.01 41.26
C ILE A 495 3.55 37.08 41.86
N SER A 496 3.22 37.52 43.07
CA SER A 496 4.11 38.27 43.96
C SER A 496 4.02 37.58 45.31
N GLN A 497 5.01 36.76 45.64
CA GLN A 497 5.60 36.67 46.98
C GLN A 497 6.82 35.74 46.95
N ASP A 498 7.85 36.18 47.66
CA ASP A 498 9.05 35.48 48.09
C ASP A 498 10.29 35.41 47.17
N ALA A 499 11.24 36.27 47.57
CA ALA A 499 12.70 36.19 47.53
C ALA A 499 13.30 37.35 46.70
N GLY A 500 13.87 38.41 47.28
CA GLY A 500 14.75 38.42 48.46
C GLY A 500 16.21 38.43 48.00
N LEU A 501 16.72 39.62 47.73
CA LEU A 501 18.14 40.03 47.67
C LEU A 501 19.12 39.21 46.80
N MET A 502 19.66 39.83 45.74
CA MET A 502 21.04 40.32 45.73
C MET A 502 21.35 41.20 44.51
N GLN A 503 22.27 42.13 44.72
CA GLN A 503 22.55 43.33 43.95
C GLN A 503 23.46 43.11 42.72
N ASN A 504 23.32 44.05 41.77
CA ASN A 504 24.36 44.69 40.94
C ASN A 504 25.29 43.83 40.08
N THR A 505 25.28 44.09 38.76
CA THR A 505 26.34 44.87 38.09
C THR A 505 25.99 45.22 36.63
N HIS A 506 26.44 46.41 36.23
CA HIS A 506 26.22 47.13 34.98
C HIS A 506 27.12 46.67 33.81
N ALA A 507 26.75 47.15 32.61
CA ALA A 507 27.53 47.46 31.38
C ALA A 507 27.10 46.58 30.18
N ALA A 508 26.33 47.03 29.18
CA ALA A 508 26.33 48.23 28.32
C ALA A 508 27.38 48.20 27.18
N GLU A 509 26.87 48.53 25.99
CA GLU A 509 27.53 49.03 24.76
C GLU A 509 28.23 48.01 23.83
N SER A 510 28.17 48.11 22.49
CA SER A 510 27.47 49.01 21.55
C SER A 510 27.72 48.55 20.10
N ALA A 511 27.04 49.25 19.17
CA ALA A 511 27.37 49.51 17.76
C ALA A 511 27.00 48.43 16.72
N GLN A 512 25.98 48.64 15.87
CA GLN A 512 25.73 49.64 14.81
C GLN A 512 26.15 49.20 13.40
N GLU A 513 25.14 49.31 12.55
CA GLU A 513 25.03 49.03 11.13
C GLU A 513 25.80 49.98 10.19
N SER A 514 25.97 49.44 8.98
CA SER A 514 25.81 50.06 7.66
C SER A 514 27.04 50.64 6.96
N GLY A 515 27.17 50.27 5.67
CA GLY A 515 27.73 51.19 4.68
C GLY A 515 28.41 50.60 3.44
N ARG A 516 27.60 50.37 2.39
CA ARG A 516 27.82 50.76 0.98
C ARG A 516 28.77 49.99 0.02
N LYS A 517 28.11 49.61 -1.10
CA LYS A 517 28.39 49.92 -2.53
C LYS A 517 29.33 49.03 -3.38
N HIS A 518 28.71 48.51 -4.46
CA HIS A 518 29.11 48.39 -5.87
C HIS A 518 30.57 48.09 -6.25
N VAL A 519 30.77 47.05 -7.10
CA VAL A 519 31.42 47.15 -8.43
C VAL A 519 30.91 46.00 -9.35
N ASP A 520 30.63 46.33 -10.62
CA ASP A 520 30.39 45.41 -11.74
C ASP A 520 31.63 44.60 -12.16
N SER A 521 31.44 43.43 -12.80
CA SER A 521 32.18 43.11 -14.04
C SER A 521 31.73 41.81 -14.71
N HIS A 522 31.71 41.90 -16.04
CA HIS A 522 31.44 40.90 -17.06
C HIS A 522 32.19 39.56 -16.90
N THR A 523 31.58 38.47 -17.39
CA THR A 523 32.10 37.73 -18.55
C THR A 523 31.07 36.79 -19.15
N SER A 524 30.87 36.95 -20.46
CA SER A 524 30.11 36.13 -21.38
C SER A 524 30.95 34.95 -21.90
N ILE A 525 30.35 33.77 -22.05
CA ILE A 525 30.68 32.84 -23.15
C ILE A 525 29.36 32.25 -23.64
N GLY A 526 29.04 32.51 -24.91
CA GLY A 526 27.93 31.91 -25.62
C GLY A 526 28.37 30.71 -26.45
N ALA A 527 27.39 29.91 -26.86
CA ALA A 527 27.38 29.22 -28.14
C ALA A 527 25.93 28.90 -28.52
N ARG A 528 25.41 29.63 -29.50
CA ARG A 528 24.25 29.24 -30.33
C ARG A 528 24.77 28.26 -31.39
N PHE A 529 23.98 27.24 -31.74
CA PHE A 529 23.78 26.84 -33.13
C PHE A 529 22.37 26.30 -33.31
N SER A 530 21.80 26.66 -34.46
CA SER A 530 20.42 26.57 -34.89
C SER A 530 20.24 25.55 -36.02
N ASN A 531 19.04 24.98 -36.05
CA ASN A 531 18.16 24.63 -37.19
C ASN A 531 18.55 23.62 -38.30
N GLU A 532 17.64 22.65 -38.44
CA GLU A 532 16.87 22.22 -39.64
C GLU A 532 17.59 21.73 -40.90
N TRP A 533 17.16 20.57 -41.42
CA TRP A 533 16.83 20.20 -42.83
C TRP A 533 16.20 18.77 -42.76
N LEU A 534 14.90 18.57 -42.96
CA LEU A 534 14.11 18.30 -44.19
C LEU A 534 14.14 16.85 -44.74
N ASN A 535 12.91 16.33 -44.94
CA ASN A 535 12.36 15.15 -45.63
C ASN A 535 13.12 14.55 -46.85
N ASP A 536 12.98 13.23 -47.08
CA ASP A 536 12.04 12.60 -48.07
C ASP A 536 12.29 11.08 -48.28
N ASP A 537 11.18 10.34 -48.40
CA ASP A 537 10.82 9.21 -49.29
C ASP A 537 11.57 7.85 -49.40
N GLU A 538 10.79 6.81 -49.03
CA GLU A 538 10.32 5.64 -49.80
C GLU A 538 11.23 4.58 -50.50
N VAL A 539 10.84 3.31 -50.25
CA VAL A 539 10.86 2.10 -51.12
C VAL A 539 12.19 1.31 -51.30
N ASN A 540 12.31 0.09 -50.72
CA ASN A 540 11.86 -1.20 -51.31
C ASN A 540 12.40 -2.47 -50.56
N HIS A 541 11.67 -3.57 -50.76
CA HIS A 541 11.89 -4.96 -50.32
C HIS A 541 13.31 -5.55 -50.49
N ASN A 542 13.78 -6.41 -49.56
CA ASN A 542 13.72 -7.90 -49.66
C ASN A 542 14.58 -8.63 -48.59
N GLN A 543 13.96 -9.68 -48.01
CA GLN A 543 14.46 -11.03 -47.71
C GLN A 543 15.76 -11.34 -46.92
N LEU A 544 15.55 -12.29 -45.97
CA LEU A 544 16.40 -13.44 -45.55
C LEU A 544 17.63 -13.18 -44.65
N ALA A 545 17.58 -13.69 -43.41
CA ALA A 545 18.15 -14.99 -43.03
C ALA A 545 18.35 -15.11 -41.50
N ALA A 546 18.14 -16.32 -41.00
CA ALA A 546 18.33 -16.76 -39.63
C ALA A 546 19.80 -16.82 -39.20
N SER A 547 20.09 -16.57 -37.91
CA SER A 547 20.94 -17.40 -37.04
C SER A 547 21.38 -16.65 -35.76
N HIS A 548 20.81 -17.04 -34.62
CA HIS A 548 21.46 -17.42 -33.34
C HIS A 548 20.63 -17.09 -32.09
#